data_AF-A0A3Q2XAP9-F1
#
_entry.id   AF-A0A3Q2XAP9-F1
#
_cell.length_a   1.000
_cell.length_b   1.000
_cell.length_c   1.000
_cell.angle_alpha   90.00
_cell.angle_beta   90.00
_cell.angle_gamma   90.00
#
_symmetry.space_group_name_H-M   'P 1'
#
loop_
_entity.id
_entity.type
_entity.pdbx_description
1 polymer ?
#
loop_
_entity_poly.entity_id
_entity_poly.type
_entity_poly.pdbx_seq_one_letter_code
_entity_poly.pdbx_strand_id
1 'polypeptide(L)'
;MKTGSQIRLLLWKNWTQRKRQKIRFLVELLWPVLLFIGLVWLRKANPLYQQHECHFPNKAMPSAGVLPWIQGIFCNANNPCFQHPTRGESPGVVSNYKNSVLSRFYTDILEMFSDTEVHQLRLLWHELSTFSDFMDTLRNNPAVMSGHGLKIEDILKDDELLTAFLLRDAELPESVVYQLTNAEIRIEQFASGIPDLQLKDIACSQALLERFIIFPSRHGLHGVRNAMCALSQPRLQKIEDVLYANVDFFKIFRLVRVSSCR
;
A
#
# COMPACT_ATOMS: atom_id res chain seq x y z
N MET A 1 -103.03 9.96 0.25
CA MET A 1 -102.22 11.13 0.67
C MET A 1 -101.11 11.33 -0.33
N LYS A 2 -100.93 12.53 -0.90
CA LYS A 2 -99.94 12.77 -1.96
C LYS A 2 -98.53 12.76 -1.36
N THR A 3 -97.69 11.80 -1.76
CA THR A 3 -96.32 11.57 -1.25
C THR A 3 -95.46 12.84 -1.18
N GLY A 4 -95.63 13.76 -2.13
CA GLY A 4 -94.92 15.05 -2.14
C GLY A 4 -95.21 15.97 -0.95
N SER A 5 -96.43 15.93 -0.38
CA SER A 5 -96.78 16.71 0.81
C SER A 5 -96.04 16.20 2.06
N GLN A 6 -95.92 14.88 2.19
CA GLN A 6 -95.17 14.25 3.28
C GLN A 6 -93.66 14.53 3.16
N ILE A 7 -93.08 14.49 1.96
CA ILE A 7 -91.66 14.82 1.72
C ILE A 7 -91.37 16.28 2.11
N ARG A 8 -92.25 17.22 1.71
CA ARG A 8 -92.09 18.64 2.06
C ARG A 8 -92.14 18.86 3.57
N LEU A 9 -93.04 18.19 4.28
CA LEU A 9 -93.12 18.27 5.75
C LEU A 9 -91.84 17.73 6.40
N LEU A 10 -91.29 16.63 5.89
CA LEU A 10 -90.04 16.03 6.39
C LEU A 10 -88.83 16.94 6.15
N LEU A 11 -88.71 17.54 4.96
CA LEU A 11 -87.65 18.52 4.66
C LEU A 11 -87.78 19.76 5.55
N TRP A 12 -89.00 20.27 5.76
CA TRP A 12 -89.25 21.39 6.66
C TRP A 12 -88.87 21.09 8.10
N LYS A 13 -89.20 19.89 8.61
CA LYS A 13 -88.79 19.41 9.94
C LYS A 13 -87.27 19.35 10.05
N ASN A 14 -86.58 18.75 9.09
CA ASN A 14 -85.11 18.68 9.08
C ASN A 14 -84.45 20.06 9.00
N TRP A 15 -85.01 20.96 8.20
CA TRP A 15 -84.54 22.34 8.08
C TRP A 15 -84.72 23.13 9.37
N THR A 16 -85.91 23.08 9.98
CA THR A 16 -86.18 23.77 11.25
C THR A 16 -85.33 23.20 12.39
N GLN A 17 -85.05 21.89 12.38
CA GLN A 17 -84.15 21.27 13.35
C GLN A 17 -82.70 21.76 13.19
N ARG A 18 -82.18 21.84 11.95
CA ARG A 18 -80.86 22.44 11.67
C ARG A 18 -80.80 23.93 12.04
N LYS A 19 -81.86 24.70 11.78
CA LYS A 19 -81.97 26.13 12.13
C LYS A 19 -81.94 26.39 13.64
N ARG A 20 -82.54 25.49 14.43
CA ARG A 20 -82.56 25.58 15.90
C ARG A 20 -81.22 25.14 16.52
N GLN A 21 -80.53 24.18 15.92
CA GLN A 21 -79.23 23.65 16.40
C GLN A 21 -78.03 24.38 15.75
N LYS A 22 -77.92 25.70 15.97
CA LYS A 22 -76.89 26.57 15.35
C LYS A 22 -75.45 26.06 15.56
N ILE A 23 -75.14 25.56 16.76
CA ILE A 23 -73.78 25.07 17.09
C ILE A 23 -73.42 23.84 16.26
N ARG A 24 -74.33 22.85 16.16
CA ARG A 24 -74.09 21.62 15.40
C ARG A 24 -73.92 21.91 13.91
N PHE A 25 -74.71 22.83 13.36
CA PHE A 25 -74.59 23.28 11.98
C PHE A 25 -73.23 23.97 11.71
N LEU A 26 -72.77 24.83 12.63
CA LEU A 26 -71.45 25.47 12.50
C LEU A 26 -70.31 24.45 12.54
N VAL A 27 -70.37 23.45 13.43
CA VAL A 27 -69.36 22.39 13.49
C VAL A 27 -69.38 21.53 12.21
N GLU A 28 -70.56 21.17 11.70
CA GLU A 28 -70.72 20.40 10.44
C GLU A 28 -70.14 21.16 9.23
N LEU A 29 -70.19 22.50 9.24
CA LEU A 29 -69.61 23.34 8.19
C LEU A 29 -68.10 23.60 8.37
N LEU A 30 -67.65 23.87 9.60
CA LEU A 30 -66.25 24.21 9.89
C LEU A 30 -65.35 22.99 9.88
N TRP A 31 -65.85 21.81 10.25
CA TRP A 31 -65.09 20.56 10.27
C TRP A 31 -64.39 20.24 8.94
N PRO A 32 -65.08 20.17 7.77
CA PRO A 32 -64.41 19.95 6.49
C PRO A 32 -63.44 21.07 6.13
N VAL A 33 -63.76 22.33 6.47
CA VAL A 33 -62.87 23.47 6.21
C VAL A 33 -61.55 23.33 6.98
N LEU A 34 -61.61 22.96 8.26
CA LEU A 34 -60.41 22.71 9.08
C LEU A 34 -59.57 21.55 8.55
N LEU A 35 -60.21 20.47 8.08
CA LEU A 35 -59.51 19.35 7.45
C LEU A 35 -58.78 19.79 6.18
N PHE A 36 -59.42 20.57 5.30
CA PHE A 36 -58.77 21.07 4.08
C PHE A 36 -57.65 22.05 4.40
N ILE A 37 -57.80 22.94 5.38
CA ILE A 37 -56.73 23.84 5.83
C ILE A 37 -55.54 23.02 6.34
N GLY A 38 -55.79 21.97 7.13
CA GLY A 38 -54.76 21.06 7.60
C GLY A 38 -54.00 20.37 6.46
N LEU A 39 -54.71 19.89 5.44
CA LEU A 39 -54.11 19.27 4.25
C LEU A 39 -53.28 20.26 3.41
N VAL A 40 -53.78 21.49 3.23
CA VAL A 40 -53.03 22.56 2.53
C VAL A 40 -51.78 22.93 3.32
N TRP A 41 -51.87 23.03 4.65
CA TRP A 41 -50.71 23.27 5.51
C TRP A 41 -49.70 22.13 5.42
N LEU A 42 -50.14 20.87 5.47
CA LEU A 42 -49.28 19.69 5.32
C LEU A 42 -48.57 19.68 3.95
N ARG A 43 -49.28 20.03 2.88
CA ARG A 43 -48.70 20.16 1.53
C ARG A 43 -47.70 21.30 1.44
N LYS A 44 -47.94 22.42 2.13
CA LYS A 44 -47.03 23.56 2.18
C LYS A 44 -45.77 23.26 3.02
N ALA A 45 -45.91 22.47 4.08
CA ALA A 45 -44.81 22.02 4.92
C ALA A 45 -43.93 20.96 4.22
N ASN A 46 -44.50 20.18 3.30
CA ASN A 46 -43.79 19.17 2.51
C ASN A 46 -43.78 19.57 1.02
N PRO A 47 -42.98 20.58 0.61
CA PRO A 47 -42.85 20.91 -0.79
C PRO A 47 -42.31 19.69 -1.56
N LEU A 48 -42.81 19.50 -2.78
CA LEU A 48 -42.28 18.46 -3.68
C LEU A 48 -40.81 18.79 -3.99
N TYR A 49 -39.91 17.86 -3.68
CA TYR A 49 -38.51 17.99 -4.01
C TYR A 49 -38.36 17.83 -5.52
N GLN A 50 -38.10 18.92 -6.23
CA GLN A 50 -37.80 18.86 -7.65
C GLN A 50 -36.35 18.43 -7.81
N GLN A 51 -36.15 17.22 -8.33
CA GLN A 51 -34.83 16.80 -8.78
C GLN A 51 -34.75 17.00 -10.29
N HIS A 52 -33.61 17.50 -10.73
CA HIS A 52 -33.27 17.55 -12.14
C HIS A 52 -33.06 16.13 -12.68
N GLU A 53 -33.03 16.00 -14.01
CA GLU A 53 -32.57 14.76 -14.64
C GLU A 53 -31.14 14.47 -14.16
N CYS A 54 -30.96 13.31 -13.54
CA CYS A 54 -29.78 12.98 -12.75
C CYS A 54 -28.90 12.01 -13.51
N HIS A 55 -27.70 12.46 -13.86
CA HIS A 55 -26.70 11.68 -14.55
C HIS A 55 -25.59 11.27 -13.58
N PHE A 56 -25.21 9.99 -13.63
CA PHE A 56 -24.22 9.42 -12.73
C PHE A 56 -22.97 8.99 -13.50
N PRO A 57 -21.78 9.28 -12.96
CA PRO A 57 -20.56 8.78 -13.54
C PRO A 57 -20.47 7.25 -13.36
N ASN A 58 -20.01 6.57 -14.40
CA ASN A 58 -19.87 5.12 -14.39
C ASN A 58 -18.78 4.65 -13.39
N LYS A 59 -19.04 3.52 -12.71
CA LYS A 59 -18.09 2.84 -11.83
C LYS A 59 -17.55 1.59 -12.52
N ALA A 60 -16.24 1.57 -12.75
CA ALA A 60 -15.58 0.40 -13.32
C ALA A 60 -15.55 -0.73 -12.29
N MET A 61 -15.76 -1.96 -12.76
CA MET A 61 -15.46 -3.17 -11.97
C MET A 61 -13.96 -3.46 -12.02
N PRO A 62 -13.40 -4.23 -11.07
CA PRO A 62 -11.98 -4.62 -11.10
C PRO A 62 -11.56 -5.30 -12.41
N SER A 63 -12.48 -5.98 -13.09
CA SER A 63 -12.28 -6.64 -14.39
C SER A 63 -11.99 -5.67 -15.54
N ALA A 64 -12.40 -4.41 -15.44
CA ALA A 64 -12.09 -3.37 -16.42
C ALA A 64 -10.72 -2.69 -16.17
N GLY A 65 -10.01 -3.10 -15.12
CA GLY A 65 -8.71 -2.58 -14.72
C GLY A 65 -8.72 -2.04 -13.29
N VAL A 66 -7.63 -2.30 -12.54
CA VAL A 66 -7.47 -1.89 -11.14
C VAL A 66 -7.48 -0.37 -10.99
N LEU A 67 -6.84 0.36 -11.90
CA LEU A 67 -6.79 1.83 -11.84
C LEU A 67 -8.16 2.50 -12.07
N PRO A 68 -8.92 2.20 -13.15
CA PRO A 68 -10.29 2.71 -13.31
C PRO A 68 -11.21 2.35 -12.14
N TRP A 69 -11.04 1.17 -11.55
CA TRP A 69 -11.81 0.72 -10.38
C TRP A 69 -11.52 1.57 -9.14
N ILE A 70 -10.23 1.78 -8.80
CA ILE A 70 -9.80 2.64 -7.70
C ILE A 70 -10.28 4.08 -7.92
N GLN A 71 -10.14 4.62 -9.14
CA GLN A 71 -10.64 5.94 -9.50
C GLN A 71 -12.16 6.05 -9.24
N GLY A 72 -12.94 5.02 -9.56
CA GLY A 72 -14.37 4.99 -9.28
C GLY A 72 -14.72 4.99 -7.79
N ILE A 73 -13.88 4.39 -6.95
CA ILE A 73 -14.06 4.38 -5.49
C ILE A 73 -13.75 5.76 -4.90
N PHE A 74 -12.58 6.32 -5.23
CA PHE A 74 -12.11 7.55 -4.58
C PHE A 74 -12.71 8.83 -5.19
N CYS A 75 -12.88 8.90 -6.52
CA CYS A 75 -13.38 10.11 -7.16
C CYS A 75 -14.91 10.26 -7.09
N ASN A 76 -15.66 9.16 -6.92
CA ASN A 76 -17.13 9.15 -6.94
C ASN A 76 -17.76 8.33 -5.80
N ALA A 77 -17.17 8.42 -4.60
CA ALA A 77 -17.68 7.77 -3.39
C ALA A 77 -19.10 8.23 -3.03
N ASN A 78 -19.35 9.54 -3.11
CA ASN A 78 -20.60 10.18 -2.67
C ASN A 78 -21.73 10.14 -3.72
N ASN A 79 -21.52 9.50 -4.87
CA ASN A 79 -22.46 9.47 -6.01
C ASN A 79 -23.07 10.86 -6.33
N PRO A 80 -22.25 11.85 -6.71
CA PRO A 80 -22.77 13.16 -7.08
C PRO A 80 -23.71 13.04 -8.29
N CYS A 81 -24.83 13.76 -8.22
CA CYS A 81 -25.85 13.81 -9.25
C CYS A 81 -25.59 15.01 -10.17
N PHE A 82 -25.37 14.78 -11.47
CA PHE A 82 -25.13 15.85 -12.44
C PHE A 82 -26.39 16.14 -13.26
N GLN A 83 -26.60 17.42 -13.61
CA GLN A 83 -27.73 17.86 -14.47
C GLN A 83 -27.57 17.48 -15.94
N HIS A 84 -26.37 17.13 -16.36
CA HIS A 84 -26.00 16.87 -17.75
C HIS A 84 -25.30 15.52 -17.86
N PRO A 85 -25.44 14.83 -19.00
CA PRO A 85 -24.84 13.52 -19.20
C PRO A 85 -23.34 13.55 -18.99
N THR A 86 -22.83 12.58 -18.24
CA THR A 86 -21.40 12.44 -17.99
C THR A 86 -20.70 11.90 -19.24
N ARG A 87 -19.38 12.12 -19.38
CA ARG A 87 -18.64 11.66 -20.57
C ARG A 87 -18.74 10.15 -20.78
N GLY A 88 -18.84 9.37 -19.70
CA GLY A 88 -19.01 7.91 -19.75
C GLY A 88 -20.39 7.44 -20.24
N GLU A 89 -21.38 8.33 -20.34
CA GLU A 89 -22.69 8.02 -20.94
C GLU A 89 -22.71 8.25 -22.46
N SER A 90 -21.68 8.89 -23.01
CA SER A 90 -21.56 9.12 -24.44
C SER A 90 -21.12 7.84 -25.18
N PRO A 91 -21.71 7.52 -26.34
CA PRO A 91 -21.33 6.33 -27.11
C PRO A 91 -19.85 6.37 -27.49
N GLY A 92 -19.14 5.26 -27.26
CA GLY A 92 -17.71 5.12 -27.57
C GLY A 92 -16.74 5.66 -26.50
N VAL A 93 -17.23 6.27 -25.41
CA VAL A 93 -16.38 6.75 -24.30
C VAL A 93 -16.72 6.01 -23.01
N VAL A 94 -15.75 5.27 -22.47
CA VAL A 94 -15.95 4.45 -21.26
C VAL A 94 -15.40 5.11 -19.99
N SER A 95 -14.47 6.08 -20.08
CA SER A 95 -13.83 6.67 -18.90
C SER A 95 -14.25 8.12 -18.67
N ASN A 96 -14.78 8.39 -17.48
CA ASN A 96 -15.03 9.75 -16.99
C ASN A 96 -13.75 10.45 -16.46
N TYR A 97 -12.66 9.73 -16.21
CA TYR A 97 -11.50 10.24 -15.46
C TYR A 97 -10.20 10.40 -16.27
N LYS A 98 -10.27 10.35 -17.61
CA LYS A 98 -9.11 10.39 -18.51
C LYS A 98 -8.11 11.54 -18.26
N ASN A 99 -8.57 12.66 -17.70
CA ASN A 99 -7.74 13.84 -17.38
C ASN A 99 -7.60 14.13 -15.88
N SER A 100 -7.94 13.16 -15.02
CA SER A 100 -7.71 13.31 -13.58
C SER A 100 -6.21 13.32 -13.27
N VAL A 101 -5.80 14.00 -12.20
CA VAL A 101 -4.39 14.03 -11.76
C VAL A 101 -3.85 12.62 -11.58
N LEU A 102 -4.66 11.70 -11.04
CA LEU A 102 -4.29 10.29 -10.87
C LEU A 102 -4.11 9.57 -12.22
N SER A 103 -4.95 9.86 -13.21
CA SER A 103 -4.79 9.28 -14.55
C SER A 103 -3.54 9.81 -15.24
N ARG A 104 -3.23 11.11 -15.11
CA ARG A 104 -2.02 11.73 -15.67
C ARG A 104 -0.77 11.19 -15.01
N PHE A 105 -0.74 11.18 -13.67
CA PHE A 105 0.36 10.61 -12.91
C PHE A 105 0.64 9.16 -13.30
N TYR A 106 -0.40 8.35 -13.50
CA TYR A 106 -0.23 6.97 -13.95
C TYR A 106 0.33 6.89 -15.38
N THR A 107 -0.17 7.70 -16.31
CA THR A 107 0.37 7.71 -17.68
C THR A 107 1.80 8.22 -17.71
N ASP A 108 2.12 9.27 -16.95
CA ASP A 108 3.46 9.87 -16.87
C ASP A 108 4.46 8.87 -16.27
N ILE A 109 4.05 8.11 -15.25
CA ILE A 109 4.84 7.01 -14.69
C ILE A 109 5.04 5.89 -15.72
N LEU A 110 3.99 5.46 -16.42
CA LEU A 110 4.15 4.42 -17.45
C LEU A 110 5.00 4.87 -18.63
N GLU A 111 4.91 6.14 -19.03
CA GLU A 111 5.69 6.73 -20.11
C GLU A 111 7.16 6.90 -19.69
N MET A 112 7.41 7.34 -18.45
CA MET A 112 8.74 7.31 -17.81
C MET A 112 9.30 5.88 -17.72
N PHE A 113 8.45 4.87 -17.49
CA PHE A 113 8.81 3.45 -17.55
C PHE A 113 8.80 2.85 -18.98
N SER A 114 8.57 3.65 -20.02
CA SER A 114 8.58 3.24 -21.44
C SER A 114 9.78 3.83 -22.19
N ASP A 115 10.21 5.03 -21.84
CA ASP A 115 11.31 5.72 -22.51
C ASP A 115 12.69 5.32 -21.95
N THR A 116 13.36 4.40 -22.66
CA THR A 116 14.82 4.14 -22.69
C THR A 116 15.61 3.82 -21.40
N GLU A 117 15.14 4.11 -20.18
CA GLU A 117 15.74 3.65 -18.91
C GLU A 117 15.21 2.28 -18.46
N VAL A 118 14.31 1.69 -19.25
CA VAL A 118 13.63 0.41 -18.98
C VAL A 118 14.53 -0.80 -19.16
N HIS A 119 15.60 -0.71 -19.97
CA HIS A 119 16.53 -1.84 -20.09
C HIS A 119 17.28 -2.07 -18.79
N GLN A 120 17.78 -1.01 -18.16
CA GLN A 120 18.44 -1.11 -16.86
C GLN A 120 17.45 -1.48 -15.77
N LEU A 121 16.25 -0.88 -15.74
CA LEU A 121 15.27 -1.22 -14.71
C LEU A 121 14.67 -2.62 -14.86
N ARG A 122 14.51 -3.14 -16.09
CA ARG A 122 14.07 -4.52 -16.34
C ARG A 122 15.17 -5.53 -16.02
N LEU A 123 16.42 -5.19 -16.32
CA LEU A 123 17.58 -5.97 -15.87
C LEU A 123 17.67 -5.99 -14.34
N LEU A 124 17.52 -4.84 -13.70
CA LEU A 124 17.48 -4.72 -12.24
C LEU A 124 16.29 -5.46 -11.64
N TRP A 125 15.10 -5.39 -12.24
CA TRP A 125 13.91 -6.12 -11.79
C TRP A 125 14.08 -7.63 -11.93
N HIS A 126 14.69 -8.08 -13.02
CA HIS A 126 15.02 -9.49 -13.22
C HIS A 126 16.12 -9.95 -12.24
N GLU A 127 17.12 -9.11 -11.96
CA GLU A 127 18.16 -9.40 -10.97
C GLU A 127 17.55 -9.47 -9.56
N LEU A 128 16.64 -8.55 -9.22
CA LEU A 128 15.87 -8.53 -7.96
C LEU A 128 14.95 -9.74 -7.81
N SER A 129 14.22 -10.15 -8.85
CA SER A 129 13.38 -11.34 -8.79
C SER A 129 14.20 -12.60 -8.60
N THR A 130 15.34 -12.73 -9.30
CA THR A 130 16.25 -13.86 -9.09
C THR A 130 16.86 -13.88 -7.69
N PHE A 131 17.10 -12.72 -7.10
CA PHE A 131 17.54 -12.64 -5.71
C PHE A 131 16.45 -13.08 -4.73
N SER A 132 15.20 -12.67 -4.97
CA SER A 132 14.06 -13.13 -4.16
C SER A 132 13.93 -14.65 -4.18
N ASP A 133 14.02 -15.26 -5.36
CA ASP A 133 13.95 -16.73 -5.52
C ASP A 133 15.14 -17.42 -4.83
N PHE A 134 16.33 -16.82 -4.90
CA PHE A 134 17.51 -17.31 -4.18
C PHE A 134 17.34 -17.23 -2.66
N MET A 135 16.86 -16.10 -2.14
CA MET A 135 16.62 -15.93 -0.69
C MET A 135 15.56 -16.91 -0.17
N ASP A 136 14.53 -17.18 -0.97
CA ASP A 136 13.54 -18.20 -0.63
C ASP A 136 14.14 -19.61 -0.66
N THR A 137 14.99 -19.91 -1.65
CA THR A 137 15.71 -21.19 -1.73
C THR A 137 16.68 -21.39 -0.55
N LEU A 138 17.43 -20.36 -0.16
CA LEU A 138 18.28 -20.36 1.03
C LEU A 138 17.48 -20.65 2.29
N ARG A 139 16.33 -19.98 2.45
CA ARG A 139 15.47 -20.12 3.62
C ARG A 139 14.90 -21.53 3.73
N ASN A 140 14.50 -22.11 2.61
CA ASN A 140 13.86 -23.44 2.55
C ASN A 140 14.88 -24.58 2.53
N ASN A 141 16.08 -24.37 1.98
CA ASN A 141 17.15 -25.37 1.89
C ASN A 141 18.55 -24.72 2.07
N PRO A 142 18.95 -24.40 3.31
CA PRO A 142 20.23 -23.74 3.59
C PRO A 142 21.44 -24.63 3.25
N ALA A 143 21.24 -25.95 3.14
CA ALA A 143 22.30 -26.90 2.84
C ALA A 143 22.89 -26.74 1.43
N VAL A 144 22.18 -26.08 0.50
CA VAL A 144 22.65 -25.80 -0.87
C VAL A 144 23.91 -24.92 -0.88
N MET A 145 24.07 -24.06 0.13
CA MET A 145 25.24 -23.18 0.26
C MET A 145 26.27 -23.67 1.29
N SER A 146 26.07 -24.88 1.83
CA SER A 146 27.03 -25.49 2.75
C SER A 146 28.38 -25.72 2.08
N GLY A 147 29.40 -24.98 2.52
CA GLY A 147 30.77 -25.09 2.00
C GLY A 147 31.12 -24.15 0.86
N HIS A 148 30.19 -23.29 0.43
CA HIS A 148 30.43 -22.21 -0.52
C HIS A 148 30.50 -20.88 0.24
N GLY A 149 31.71 -20.47 0.63
CA GLY A 149 31.95 -19.19 1.29
C GLY A 149 31.99 -18.03 0.28
N LEU A 150 31.50 -16.86 0.68
CA LEU A 150 31.63 -15.62 -0.11
C LEU A 150 32.77 -14.77 0.43
N LYS A 151 33.81 -14.58 -0.37
CA LYS A 151 34.92 -13.71 -0.01
C LYS A 151 34.44 -12.27 0.18
N ILE A 152 34.86 -11.64 1.27
CA ILE A 152 34.45 -10.27 1.62
C ILE A 152 34.89 -9.27 0.55
N GLU A 153 36.11 -9.38 0.02
CA GLU A 153 36.60 -8.52 -1.06
C GLU A 153 35.70 -8.56 -2.31
N ASP A 154 35.16 -9.72 -2.65
CA ASP A 154 34.37 -9.89 -3.88
C ASP A 154 32.96 -9.26 -3.78
N ILE A 155 32.50 -8.94 -2.57
CA ILE A 155 31.18 -8.34 -2.31
C ILE A 155 31.25 -6.82 -2.07
N LEU A 156 32.44 -6.23 -2.05
CA LEU A 156 32.62 -4.78 -1.88
C LEU A 156 32.56 -4.04 -3.23
N LYS A 157 32.20 -2.76 -3.21
CA LYS A 157 32.26 -1.87 -4.39
C LYS A 157 33.69 -1.75 -4.92
N ASP A 158 33.87 -1.46 -6.21
CA ASP A 158 35.22 -1.36 -6.82
C ASP A 158 36.05 -0.17 -6.30
N ASP A 159 35.40 0.88 -5.79
CA ASP A 159 36.02 2.03 -5.13
C ASP A 159 35.71 2.02 -3.62
N GLU A 160 36.00 0.92 -2.91
CA GLU A 160 35.61 0.80 -1.51
C GLU A 160 36.44 1.67 -0.56
N LEU A 161 35.77 2.31 0.39
CA LEU A 161 36.41 3.09 1.46
C LEU A 161 36.71 2.24 2.70
N LEU A 162 36.26 0.98 2.74
CA LEU A 162 36.39 0.09 3.89
C LEU A 162 37.86 -0.19 4.22
N THR A 163 38.66 -0.60 3.23
CA THR A 163 40.06 -0.96 3.42
C THR A 163 40.87 0.23 3.97
N ALA A 164 40.64 1.43 3.42
CA ALA A 164 41.28 2.66 3.89
C ALA A 164 40.83 3.04 5.31
N PHE A 165 39.53 2.90 5.62
CA PHE A 165 38.98 3.17 6.94
C PHE A 165 39.54 2.22 8.01
N LEU A 166 39.64 0.92 7.71
CA LEU A 166 40.18 -0.07 8.63
C LEU A 166 41.64 0.19 8.99
N LEU A 167 42.44 0.64 8.02
CA LEU A 167 43.86 0.96 8.23
C LEU A 167 44.08 2.30 8.95
N ARG A 168 43.32 3.35 8.59
CA ARG A 168 43.56 4.72 9.08
C ARG A 168 42.76 5.10 10.31
N ASP A 169 41.47 4.79 10.33
CA ASP A 169 40.54 5.26 11.36
C ASP A 169 40.29 4.20 12.44
N ALA A 170 40.28 2.92 12.06
CA ALA A 170 40.21 1.81 13.01
C ALA A 170 41.59 1.34 13.50
N GLU A 171 42.67 1.86 12.91
CA GLU A 171 44.07 1.59 13.26
C GLU A 171 44.41 0.08 13.31
N LEU A 172 43.78 -0.71 12.43
CA LEU A 172 44.04 -2.14 12.36
C LEU A 172 45.35 -2.43 11.61
N PRO A 173 46.14 -3.43 12.05
CA PRO A 173 47.33 -3.86 11.32
C PRO A 173 46.98 -4.35 9.91
N GLU A 174 47.84 -4.10 8.94
CA GLU A 174 47.66 -4.53 7.55
C GLU A 174 47.44 -6.04 7.42
N SER A 175 48.11 -6.84 8.27
CA SER A 175 47.92 -8.29 8.34
C SER A 175 46.51 -8.68 8.80
N VAL A 176 45.88 -7.91 9.69
CA VAL A 176 44.52 -8.15 10.17
C VAL A 176 43.50 -7.74 9.10
N VAL A 177 43.72 -6.59 8.46
CA VAL A 177 42.87 -6.12 7.35
C VAL A 177 42.88 -7.11 6.20
N TYR A 178 44.05 -7.60 5.80
CA TYR A 178 44.17 -8.63 4.76
C TYR A 178 43.40 -9.91 5.11
N GLN A 179 43.51 -10.39 6.35
CA GLN A 179 42.79 -11.59 6.79
C GLN A 179 41.27 -11.36 6.84
N LEU A 180 40.82 -10.14 7.11
CA LEU A 180 39.40 -9.78 7.14
C LEU A 180 38.82 -9.63 5.73
N THR A 181 39.49 -8.94 4.81
CA THR A 181 39.01 -8.78 3.43
C THR A 181 39.06 -10.08 2.63
N ASN A 182 40.04 -10.95 2.91
CA ASN A 182 40.14 -12.27 2.28
C ASN A 182 39.35 -13.38 2.99
N ALA A 183 38.65 -13.07 4.07
CA ALA A 183 37.80 -14.06 4.73
C ALA A 183 36.53 -14.34 3.91
N GLU A 184 35.99 -15.54 4.05
CA GLU A 184 34.76 -15.96 3.39
C GLU A 184 33.59 -16.02 4.38
N ILE A 185 32.43 -15.51 3.99
CA ILE A 185 31.21 -15.52 4.80
C ILE A 185 30.41 -16.79 4.51
N ARG A 186 29.96 -17.45 5.58
CA ARG A 186 29.05 -18.59 5.56
C ARG A 186 27.61 -18.16 5.40
N ILE A 187 27.13 -18.08 4.16
CA ILE A 187 25.77 -17.62 3.82
C ILE A 187 24.70 -18.48 4.50
N GLU A 188 24.97 -19.78 4.70
CA GLU A 188 24.03 -20.71 5.30
C GLU A 188 23.57 -20.28 6.71
N GLN A 189 24.43 -19.56 7.43
CA GLN A 189 24.12 -19.08 8.78
C GLN A 189 23.19 -17.85 8.78
N PHE A 190 23.00 -17.21 7.63
CA PHE A 190 22.15 -16.02 7.45
C PHE A 190 20.80 -16.34 6.78
N ALA A 191 20.50 -17.62 6.51
CA ALA A 191 19.26 -18.05 5.87
C ALA A 191 17.99 -17.67 6.64
N SER A 192 18.09 -17.48 7.96
CA SER A 192 16.98 -17.04 8.83
C SER A 192 16.98 -15.52 9.11
N GLY A 193 17.84 -14.75 8.42
CA GLY A 193 18.06 -13.33 8.66
C GLY A 193 19.35 -13.04 9.41
N ILE A 194 19.62 -11.76 9.65
CA ILE A 194 20.76 -11.30 10.46
C ILE A 194 20.46 -11.65 11.93
N PRO A 195 21.32 -12.40 12.62
CA PRO A 195 21.10 -12.72 14.03
C PRO A 195 21.13 -11.45 14.89
N ASP A 196 20.26 -11.37 15.90
CA ASP A 196 20.22 -10.28 16.89
C ASP A 196 21.41 -10.40 17.87
N LEU A 197 22.61 -10.24 17.33
CA LEU A 197 23.89 -10.34 18.02
C LEU A 197 24.68 -9.08 17.75
N GLN A 198 25.29 -8.50 18.78
CA GLN A 198 26.19 -7.37 18.58
C GLN A 198 27.49 -7.87 17.94
N LEU A 199 28.06 -7.09 17.02
CA LEU A 199 29.34 -7.43 16.38
C LEU A 199 30.45 -7.74 17.39
N LYS A 200 30.40 -7.12 18.58
CA LYS A 200 31.34 -7.39 19.68
C LYS A 200 31.23 -8.81 20.23
N ASP A 201 30.03 -9.34 20.36
CA ASP A 201 29.81 -10.71 20.85
C ASP A 201 30.37 -11.73 19.87
N ILE A 202 30.22 -11.45 18.56
CA ILE A 202 30.78 -12.25 17.48
C ILE A 202 32.31 -12.11 17.43
N ALA A 203 32.83 -10.88 17.48
CA ALA A 203 34.25 -10.58 17.38
C ALA A 203 35.09 -11.13 18.55
N CYS A 204 34.52 -11.19 19.75
CA CYS A 204 35.20 -11.70 20.95
C CYS A 204 35.08 -13.22 21.12
N SER A 205 34.14 -13.89 20.45
CA SER A 205 33.91 -15.33 20.57
C SER A 205 34.50 -16.09 19.39
N GLN A 206 35.48 -16.95 19.65
CA GLN A 206 36.07 -17.79 18.61
C GLN A 206 35.03 -18.72 17.95
N ALA A 207 34.13 -19.31 18.74
CA ALA A 207 33.11 -20.21 18.22
C ALA A 207 32.12 -19.49 17.30
N LEU A 208 31.78 -18.22 17.57
CA LEU A 208 30.90 -17.43 16.72
C LEU A 208 31.63 -16.94 15.47
N LEU A 209 32.89 -16.53 15.59
CA LEU A 209 33.71 -16.13 14.44
C LEU A 209 33.85 -17.27 13.42
N GLU A 210 34.17 -18.49 13.87
CA GLU A 210 34.28 -19.69 13.02
C GLU A 210 32.93 -20.13 12.43
N ARG A 211 31.84 -19.82 13.13
CA ARG A 211 30.49 -20.13 12.68
C ARG A 211 30.07 -19.27 11.50
N PHE A 212 30.37 -17.96 11.50
CA PHE A 212 29.93 -17.03 10.46
C PHE A 212 30.98 -16.76 9.38
N ILE A 213 32.28 -16.87 9.72
CA ILE A 213 33.40 -16.44 8.87
C ILE A 213 34.47 -17.54 8.80
N ILE A 214 34.93 -17.82 7.59
CA ILE A 214 36.04 -18.74 7.28
C ILE A 214 37.26 -17.89 7.00
N PHE A 215 38.29 -18.01 7.82
CA PHE A 215 39.54 -17.28 7.62
C PHE A 215 40.53 -18.08 6.76
N PRO A 216 41.35 -17.41 5.93
CA PRO A 216 42.38 -18.07 5.11
C PRO A 216 43.42 -18.82 5.95
N SER A 217 43.64 -18.40 7.20
CA SER A 217 44.61 -19.02 8.10
C SER A 217 44.11 -19.07 9.55
N ARG A 218 44.49 -20.13 10.29
CA ARG A 218 44.17 -20.25 11.73
C ARG A 218 44.80 -19.12 12.55
N HIS A 219 45.99 -18.65 12.16
CA HIS A 219 46.63 -17.49 12.80
C HIS A 219 45.86 -16.20 12.51
N GLY A 220 45.27 -16.06 11.32
CA GLY A 220 44.42 -14.94 10.94
C GLY A 220 43.18 -14.81 11.81
N LEU A 221 42.51 -15.93 12.12
CA LEU A 221 41.38 -15.95 13.04
C LEU A 221 41.75 -15.35 14.40
N HIS A 222 42.86 -15.80 14.99
CA HIS A 222 43.29 -15.31 16.31
C HIS A 222 43.72 -13.84 16.24
N GLY A 223 44.37 -13.43 15.16
CA GLY A 223 44.75 -12.03 14.91
C GLY A 223 43.52 -11.11 14.82
N VAL A 224 42.52 -11.49 14.02
CA VAL A 224 41.27 -10.72 13.85
C VAL A 224 40.48 -10.69 15.15
N ARG A 225 40.31 -11.83 15.84
CA ARG A 225 39.63 -11.88 17.14
C ARG A 225 40.29 -10.95 18.16
N ASN A 226 41.61 -11.01 18.31
CA ASN A 226 42.32 -10.20 19.30
C ASN A 226 42.28 -8.70 18.97
N ALA A 227 42.38 -8.34 17.69
CA ALA A 227 42.32 -6.95 17.25
C ALA A 227 40.90 -6.37 17.35
N MET A 228 39.88 -7.11 16.87
CA MET A 228 38.49 -6.66 16.87
C MET A 228 37.89 -6.65 18.28
N CYS A 229 38.22 -7.63 19.13
CA CYS A 229 37.72 -7.68 20.51
C CYS A 229 38.32 -6.57 21.40
N ALA A 230 39.51 -6.06 21.06
CA ALA A 230 40.11 -4.93 21.77
C ALA A 230 39.42 -3.59 21.46
N LEU A 231 38.63 -3.50 20.39
CA LEU A 231 37.91 -2.29 20.02
C LEU A 231 36.68 -2.06 20.93
N SER A 232 36.40 -0.78 21.18
CA SER A 232 35.17 -0.37 21.87
C SER A 232 33.92 -0.64 21.01
N GLN A 233 32.77 -0.87 21.66
CA GLN A 233 31.47 -1.06 20.99
C GLN A 233 31.16 0.00 19.91
N PRO A 234 31.29 1.32 20.14
CA PRO A 234 30.98 2.33 19.12
C PRO A 234 31.96 2.31 17.93
N ARG A 235 33.22 1.92 18.15
CA ARG A 235 34.18 1.73 17.04
C ARG A 235 33.79 0.52 16.19
N LEU A 236 33.34 -0.57 16.80
CA LEU A 236 32.85 -1.75 16.08
C LEU A 236 31.58 -1.44 15.29
N GLN A 237 30.62 -0.72 15.86
CA GLN A 237 29.43 -0.26 15.15
C GLN A 237 29.79 0.61 13.94
N LYS A 238 30.79 1.49 14.06
CA LYS A 238 31.22 2.30 12.92
C LYS A 238 31.88 1.47 11.82
N ILE A 239 32.61 0.41 12.18
CA ILE A 239 33.13 -0.56 11.20
C ILE A 239 31.97 -1.27 10.49
N GLU A 240 30.95 -1.69 11.24
CA GLU A 240 29.75 -2.33 10.70
C GLU A 240 29.00 -1.40 9.74
N ASP A 241 28.78 -0.13 10.09
CA ASP A 241 28.14 0.87 9.24
C ASP A 241 28.93 1.11 7.94
N VAL A 242 30.26 1.24 8.05
CA VAL A 242 31.14 1.45 6.89
C VAL A 242 31.15 0.20 6.00
N LEU A 243 31.15 -1.00 6.59
CA LEU A 243 31.02 -2.24 5.84
C LEU A 243 29.71 -2.27 5.06
N TYR A 244 28.56 -2.02 5.71
CA TYR A 244 27.25 -2.00 5.04
C TYR A 244 27.16 -0.95 3.93
N ALA A 245 27.78 0.22 4.11
CA ALA A 245 27.79 1.27 3.09
C ALA A 245 28.61 0.91 1.84
N ASN A 246 29.62 0.04 1.99
CA ASN A 246 30.56 -0.36 0.93
C ASN A 246 30.24 -1.72 0.29
N VAL A 247 29.30 -2.49 0.84
CA VAL A 247 28.82 -3.74 0.22
C VAL A 247 28.00 -3.43 -1.02
N ASP A 248 28.27 -4.18 -2.10
CA ASP A 248 27.49 -4.19 -3.33
C ASP A 248 26.67 -5.48 -3.42
N PHE A 249 25.37 -5.36 -3.15
CA PHE A 249 24.43 -6.48 -3.22
C PHE A 249 24.33 -7.09 -4.62
N PHE A 250 24.60 -6.33 -5.69
CA PHE A 250 24.56 -6.87 -7.06
C PHE A 250 25.74 -7.82 -7.34
N LYS A 251 26.91 -7.57 -6.74
CA LYS A 251 28.04 -8.50 -6.82
C LYS A 251 27.73 -9.81 -6.11
N ILE A 252 27.07 -9.76 -4.95
CA ILE A 252 26.59 -10.95 -4.23
C ILE A 252 25.70 -11.79 -5.16
N PHE A 253 24.75 -11.18 -5.87
CA PHE A 253 23.86 -11.90 -6.79
C PHE A 253 24.60 -12.59 -7.93
N ARG A 254 25.63 -11.94 -8.48
CA ARG A 254 26.43 -12.50 -9.58
C ARG A 254 27.29 -13.68 -9.13
N LEU A 255 27.87 -13.60 -7.94
CA LEU A 255 28.74 -14.64 -7.38
C LEU A 255 27.94 -15.89 -6.95
N VAL A 256 26.74 -15.66 -6.40
CA VAL A 256 25.81 -16.72 -5.99
C VAL A 256 25.09 -17.36 -7.18
N ARG A 257 25.16 -16.77 -8.37
CA ARG A 257 24.59 -17.33 -9.62
C ARG A 257 25.22 -18.67 -10.04
N VAL A 258 26.18 -19.18 -9.27
CA VAL A 258 26.92 -20.42 -9.53
C VAL A 258 26.36 -21.55 -8.68
N SER A 259 25.37 -22.28 -9.22
CA SER A 259 25.20 -23.75 -9.10
C SER A 259 23.77 -24.26 -9.40
N SER A 260 22.80 -23.40 -9.74
CA SER A 260 21.48 -23.85 -10.20
C SER A 260 21.29 -23.62 -11.70
N CYS A 261 22.03 -24.37 -12.51
CA CYS A 261 21.61 -24.75 -13.86
C CYS A 261 22.59 -25.80 -14.43
N ARG A 262 22.30 -27.07 -14.17
CA ARG A 262 22.40 -28.12 -15.17
C ARG A 262 21.20 -29.06 -14.99
#